data_AF-A0A950P8X3-F1
#
_entry.id   AF-A0A950P8X3-F1
#
_cell.length_a   1.000
_cell.length_b   1.000
_cell.length_c   1.000
_cell.angle_alpha   90.00
_cell.angle_beta   90.00
_cell.angle_gamma   90.00
#
_symmetry.space_group_name_H-M   'P 1'
#
loop_
_entity.id
_entity.type
_entity.pdbx_description
1 polymer ?
#
loop_
_entity_poly.entity_id
_entity_poly.type
_entity_poly.pdbx_seq_one_letter_code
_entity_poly.pdbx_strand_id
1 'polypeptide(L)'
;ERPVRFELPPFESAADLRAAMAAVTAAVAHGELTIREAWEFSQMIDTFIRAIDATEFAERLERLEAARLRDAKTGAQGDTAAER
;
A
#
# COMPACT_ATOMS: atom_id res chain seq x y z
N GLU A 1 -2.67 -0.11 30.07
CA GLU A 1 -2.41 -1.38 29.35
C GLU A 1 -0.99 -1.86 29.62
N ARG A 2 -0.73 -3.16 29.49
CA ARG A 2 0.63 -3.70 29.41
C ARG A 2 0.93 -4.01 27.95
N PRO A 3 2.13 -3.69 27.43
CA PRO A 3 2.45 -3.95 26.04
C PRO A 3 2.49 -5.45 25.77
N VAL A 4 1.79 -5.86 24.71
CA VAL A 4 1.83 -7.21 24.17
C VAL A 4 3.09 -7.35 23.32
N ARG A 5 3.86 -8.42 23.56
CA ARG A 5 4.99 -8.76 22.68
C ARG A 5 4.47 -9.65 21.57
N PHE A 6 4.29 -9.06 20.40
CA PHE A 6 3.87 -9.77 19.21
C PHE A 6 4.69 -9.26 18.02
N GLU A 7 5.42 -10.17 17.37
CA GLU A 7 6.21 -9.84 16.19
C GLU A 7 5.33 -9.89 14.95
N LEU A 8 5.10 -8.72 14.37
CA LEU A 8 4.43 -8.58 13.10
C LEU A 8 5.47 -8.74 11.98
N PRO A 9 5.18 -9.55 10.92
CA PRO A 9 6.01 -9.53 9.74
C PRO A 9 6.02 -8.12 9.11
N PRO A 10 7.04 -7.77 8.31
CA PRO A 10 6.99 -6.53 7.54
C PRO A 10 5.84 -6.57 6.55
N PHE A 11 5.16 -5.42 6.39
CA PHE A 11 4.13 -5.21 5.37
C PHE A 11 4.62 -4.07 4.49
N GLU A 12 4.92 -4.33 3.24
CA GLU A 12 5.35 -3.31 2.28
C GLU A 12 4.30 -3.12 1.18
N SER A 13 3.44 -4.11 0.98
CA SER A 13 2.44 -4.14 -0.08
C SER A 13 1.18 -4.91 0.32
N ALA A 14 0.13 -4.81 -0.51
CA ALA A 14 -1.09 -5.59 -0.37
C ALA A 14 -0.85 -7.11 -0.43
N ALA A 15 0.24 -7.55 -1.06
CA ALA A 15 0.58 -8.96 -1.14
C ALA A 15 0.97 -9.57 0.23
N ASP A 16 1.45 -8.73 1.16
CA ASP A 16 1.94 -9.14 2.48
C ASP A 16 0.82 -9.33 3.50
N LEU A 17 -0.38 -8.80 3.21
CA LEU A 17 -1.55 -8.85 4.10
C LEU A 17 -1.91 -10.27 4.53
N ARG A 18 -1.76 -11.24 3.62
CA ARG A 18 -2.02 -12.65 3.91
C ARG A 18 -1.08 -13.17 5.00
N ALA A 19 0.21 -12.84 4.94
CA ALA A 19 1.20 -13.26 5.92
C ALA A 19 0.95 -12.57 7.27
N ALA A 20 0.59 -11.28 7.25
CA ALA A 20 0.21 -10.50 8.43
C ALA A 20 -0.94 -11.18 9.20
N MET A 21 -2.05 -11.43 8.50
CA MET A 21 -3.25 -11.99 9.10
C MET A 21 -3.05 -13.44 9.53
N ALA A 22 -2.21 -14.21 8.81
CA ALA A 22 -1.82 -15.55 9.24
C ALA A 22 -1.05 -15.52 10.56
N ALA A 23 -0.10 -14.59 10.74
CA ALA A 23 0.64 -14.43 11.99
C ALA A 23 -0.29 -14.07 13.16
N VAL A 24 -1.21 -13.12 12.96
CA VAL A 24 -2.21 -12.73 13.98
C VAL A 24 -3.09 -13.92 14.37
N THR A 25 -3.62 -14.64 13.37
CA THR A 25 -4.50 -15.79 13.62
C THR A 25 -3.77 -16.93 14.34
N ALA A 26 -2.51 -17.17 13.97
CA ALA A 26 -1.67 -18.15 14.65
C ALA A 26 -1.43 -17.76 16.11
N ALA A 27 -1.09 -16.50 16.40
CA ALA A 27 -0.85 -16.06 17.77
C ALA A 27 -2.10 -16.16 18.66
N VAL A 28 -3.30 -15.94 18.10
CA VAL A 28 -4.56 -16.23 18.80
C VAL A 28 -4.71 -17.72 19.10
N ALA A 29 -4.42 -18.59 18.12
CA ALA A 29 -4.54 -20.04 18.29
C ALA A 29 -3.57 -20.60 19.35
N HIS A 30 -2.40 -19.99 19.51
CA HIS A 30 -1.42 -20.34 20.55
C HIS A 30 -1.72 -19.69 21.91
N GLY A 31 -2.70 -18.79 22.00
CA GLY A 31 -3.03 -18.05 23.21
C GLY A 31 -2.05 -16.94 23.56
N GLU A 32 -1.19 -16.54 22.62
CA GLU A 32 -0.27 -15.39 22.76
C GLU A 32 -1.02 -14.06 22.63
N LEU A 33 -2.09 -14.06 21.83
CA LEU A 33 -3.03 -12.95 21.70
C LEU A 33 -4.43 -13.37 22.14
N THR A 34 -5.12 -12.45 22.79
CA THR A 34 -6.57 -12.51 22.95
C THR A 34 -7.28 -12.16 21.63
N ILE A 35 -8.55 -12.55 21.51
CA ILE A 35 -9.40 -12.15 20.38
C ILE A 35 -9.51 -10.62 20.27
N ARG A 36 -9.50 -9.91 21.41
CA ARG A 36 -9.57 -8.44 21.44
C ARG A 36 -8.31 -7.81 20.85
N GLU A 37 -7.13 -8.26 21.29
CA GLU A 37 -5.85 -7.75 20.77
C GLU A 37 -5.71 -8.07 19.28
N ALA A 38 -6.08 -9.28 18.86
CA ALA A 38 -6.06 -9.65 17.44
C ALA A 38 -7.00 -8.78 16.59
N TRP A 39 -8.16 -8.40 17.13
CA TRP A 39 -9.04 -7.45 16.46
C TRP A 39 -8.36 -6.08 16.30
N GLU A 40 -7.72 -5.56 17.34
CA GLU A 40 -6.97 -4.30 17.28
C GLU A 40 -5.83 -4.34 16.26
N PHE A 41 -5.05 -5.43 16.24
CA PHE A 41 -4.02 -5.65 15.22
C PHE A 41 -4.61 -5.66 13.81
N SER A 42 -5.75 -6.32 13.59
CA SER A 42 -6.39 -6.35 12.26
C SER A 42 -6.84 -4.96 11.78
N GLN A 43 -7.31 -4.09 12.68
CA GLN A 43 -7.68 -2.72 12.35
C GLN A 43 -6.44 -1.86 12.01
N MET A 44 -5.35 -2.05 12.75
CA MET A 44 -4.08 -1.39 12.46
C MET A 44 -3.55 -1.80 11.07
N ILE A 45 -3.60 -3.09 10.77
CA ILE A 45 -3.19 -3.65 9.47
C ILE A 45 -4.08 -3.09 8.34
N ASP A 46 -5.41 -3.04 8.52
CA ASP A 46 -6.33 -2.46 7.53
C ASP A 46 -6.04 -0.97 7.25
N THR A 47 -5.72 -0.21 8.30
CA THR A 47 -5.36 1.21 8.16
C THR A 47 -4.06 1.38 7.38
N PHE A 48 -3.06 0.57 7.69
CA PHE A 48 -1.76 0.64 7.04
C PHE A 48 -1.84 0.26 5.56
N ILE A 49 -2.62 -0.77 5.21
CA ILE A 49 -2.71 -1.18 3.81
C ILE A 49 -3.46 -0.17 2.95
N ARG A 50 -4.51 0.47 3.50
CA ARG A 50 -5.18 1.58 2.82
C ARG A 50 -4.24 2.74 2.52
N ALA A 51 -3.28 3.01 3.42
CA ALA A 51 -2.29 4.05 3.20
C ALA A 51 -1.32 3.67 2.07
N ILE A 52 -0.80 2.44 2.05
CA ILE A 52 0.05 1.93 0.97
C ILE A 52 -0.69 2.03 -0.36
N ASP A 53 -1.90 1.47 -0.46
CA ASP A 53 -2.68 1.47 -1.68
C ASP A 53 -2.90 2.91 -2.18
N ALA A 54 -3.25 3.84 -1.29
CA ALA A 54 -3.44 5.24 -1.65
C ALA A 54 -2.17 5.88 -2.22
N THR A 55 -1.00 5.59 -1.63
CA THR A 55 0.29 6.08 -2.13
C THR A 55 0.64 5.46 -3.48
N GLU A 56 0.49 4.15 -3.65
CA GLU A 56 0.76 3.47 -4.92
C GLU A 56 -0.16 3.97 -6.05
N PHE A 57 -1.44 4.21 -5.76
CA PHE A 57 -2.37 4.80 -6.70
C PHE A 57 -1.99 6.23 -7.08
N ALA A 58 -1.61 7.07 -6.11
CA ALA A 58 -1.17 8.44 -6.36
C ALA A 58 0.07 8.47 -7.26
N GLU A 59 1.09 7.67 -6.95
CA GLU A 59 2.30 7.59 -7.78
C GLU A 59 2.01 7.10 -9.20
N ARG A 60 1.13 6.12 -9.35
CA ARG A 60 0.75 5.60 -10.66
C ARG A 60 -0.01 6.65 -11.48
N LEU A 61 -0.85 7.45 -10.83
CA LEU A 61 -1.56 8.57 -11.45
C LEU A 61 -0.56 9.64 -11.93
N GLU A 62 0.37 10.06 -11.09
CA GLU A 62 1.41 11.03 -11.45
C GLU A 62 2.25 10.57 -12.64
N ARG A 63 2.64 9.29 -12.67
CA ARG A 63 3.39 8.72 -13.82
C ARG A 63 2.59 8.79 -15.11
N LEU A 64 1.28 8.54 -15.05
CA LEU A 64 0.36 8.61 -16.19
C LEU A 64 0.17 10.05 -16.66
N GLU A 65 -0.04 11.00 -15.75
CA GLU A 65 -0.17 12.42 -16.07
C GLU A 65 1.12 12.99 -16.68
N ALA A 66 2.27 12.64 -16.12
CA ALA A 66 3.57 13.03 -16.66
C ALA A 66 3.81 12.43 -18.05
N ALA A 67 3.41 11.18 -18.30
CA ALA A 67 3.50 10.58 -19.63
C ALA A 67 2.63 11.32 -20.64
N ARG A 68 1.38 11.61 -20.27
CA ARG A 68 0.45 12.37 -21.12
C ARG A 68 0.97 13.77 -21.44
N LEU A 69 1.58 14.47 -20.48
CA LEU A 69 2.19 15.78 -20.72
C LEU A 69 3.41 15.69 -21.66
N ARG A 70 4.21 14.63 -21.59
CA ARG A 70 5.32 14.42 -22.53
C ARG A 70 4.81 14.20 -23.94
N ASP A 71 3.82 13.32 -24.11
CA ASP A 71 3.25 13.00 -25.43
C ASP A 71 2.63 14.25 -26.09
N ALA A 72 1.93 15.09 -25.30
CA ALA A 72 1.38 16.35 -25.78
C ALA A 72 2.46 17.35 -26.24
N LYS A 73 3.59 17.43 -25.54
CA LYS A 73 4.74 18.29 -25.93
C LYS A 73 5.40 17.80 -27.21
N THR A 74 5.57 16.49 -27.36
CA THR A 74 6.16 15.89 -28.57
C THR A 74 5.28 16.13 -29.80
N GLY A 75 3.95 16.04 -29.67
CA GLY A 75 3.01 16.36 -30.76
C GLY A 75 3.07 17.84 -31.18
N ALA A 76 3.09 18.77 -30.22
CA ALA A 76 3.16 20.20 -30.51
C ALA A 76 4.48 20.63 -31.18
N GLN A 77 5.61 20.03 -30.79
CA GLN A 77 6.91 20.31 -31.41
C GLN A 77 7.02 19.78 -32.85
N GLY A 78 6.32 18.68 -33.18
CA GLY A 78 6.25 18.15 -34.55
C GLY A 78 5.50 19.06 -35.50
N ASP A 79 4.35 19.62 -35.09
CA ASP A 79 3.56 20.55 -35.91
C ASP A 79 4.31 21.87 -36.15
N THR A 80 5.05 22.37 -35.15
CA THR A 80 5.80 23.63 -35.31
C THR A 80 7.02 23.49 -36.23
N ALA A 81 7.52 22.26 -36.46
CA ALA A 81 8.65 21.98 -37.34
C ALA A 81 8.23 21.73 -38.80
N ALA A 82 6.99 21.30 -39.04
CA ALA A 82 6.45 21.08 -40.39
C ALA A 82 6.01 22.37 -41.10
N GLU A 83 5.90 23.49 -40.37
CA GLU A 83 5.46 24.79 -40.87
C GLU A 83 6.61 25.75 -41.24
N ARG A 84 7.86 25.27 -41.30
CA ARG A 84 9.06 26.01 -41.76
C ARG A 84 9.73 25.31 -42.94
#